data_AF-A0A059G537-F1
#
_entry.id   AF-A0A059G537-F1
#
_cell.length_a   1.000
_cell.length_b   1.000
_cell.length_c   1.000
_cell.angle_alpha   90.00
_cell.angle_beta   90.00
_cell.angle_gamma   90.00
#
_symmetry.space_group_name_H-M   'P 1'
#
loop_
_entity.id
_entity.type
_entity.pdbx_description
1 polymer ?
#
loop_
_entity_poly.entity_id
_entity_poly.type
_entity_poly.pdbx_seq_one_letter_code
_entity_poly.pdbx_strand_id
1 'polypeptide(L)'
;MTHFFALSPDVYACQFEAAIILLDVNADRYFRLTSEQTDWLHEICAASAPAQLSDGARRFANRLVDRAVIAPAAHDQSTTTLLPITEARDSILDLYSEEPFHTAFSHLVPLAYALISCWTLERTGSFARVVRAVRKWKKNALRRPHPPSAQVHTLVADFHALSPFLLTTDDACRFRSLVLIKFLALFNIPTDWVFGVRLSPFGAHCWVEQDGLILNDHADNTKEYRRIMTV
;
A
#
# COMPACT_ATOMS: atom_id res chain seq x y z
N MET A 1 -18.62 3.32 -22.41
CA MET A 1 -18.48 4.79 -22.51
C MET A 1 -17.00 5.09 -22.51
N THR A 2 -16.48 5.79 -23.53
CA THR A 2 -15.04 6.11 -23.65
C THR A 2 -14.77 7.41 -22.89
N HIS A 3 -14.13 7.30 -21.72
CA HIS A 3 -13.65 8.46 -20.97
C HIS A 3 -12.47 9.09 -21.71
N PHE A 4 -12.30 10.41 -21.65
CA PHE A 4 -11.16 11.07 -22.29
C PHE A 4 -9.91 11.09 -21.40
N PHE A 5 -10.09 11.27 -20.09
CA PHE A 5 -9.02 11.23 -19.10
C PHE A 5 -9.21 10.06 -18.13
N ALA A 6 -8.10 9.51 -17.65
CA ALA A 6 -8.06 8.54 -16.57
C ALA A 6 -6.93 8.91 -15.59
N LEU A 7 -7.03 8.42 -14.34
CA LEU A 7 -5.89 8.47 -13.41
C LEU A 7 -4.72 7.69 -14.02
N SER A 8 -3.51 8.21 -13.83
CA SER A 8 -2.30 7.50 -14.25
C SER A 8 -2.18 6.14 -13.51
N PRO A 9 -1.54 5.10 -14.09
CA PRO A 9 -1.52 3.74 -13.52
C PRO A 9 -0.93 3.61 -12.11
N ASP A 10 -0.07 4.55 -11.70
CA ASP A 10 0.56 4.58 -10.37
C ASP A 10 -0.06 5.66 -9.45
N VAL A 11 -1.25 6.16 -9.82
CA VAL A 11 -2.04 7.10 -9.04
C VAL A 11 -3.28 6.40 -8.51
N TYR A 12 -3.45 6.44 -7.20
CA TYR A 12 -4.54 5.79 -6.49
C TYR A 12 -5.44 6.85 -5.85
N ALA A 13 -6.73 6.56 -5.76
CA ALA A 13 -7.71 7.49 -5.20
C ALA A 13 -8.52 6.81 -4.09
N CYS A 14 -8.71 7.52 -3.00
CA CYS A 14 -9.58 7.14 -1.90
C CYS A 14 -10.62 8.25 -1.68
N GLN A 15 -11.88 7.92 -1.94
CA GLN A 15 -13.02 8.81 -1.69
C GLN A 15 -13.39 8.77 -0.21
N PHE A 16 -13.61 9.94 0.39
CA PHE A 16 -14.34 10.12 1.64
C PHE A 16 -15.59 10.96 1.36
N GLU A 17 -16.49 11.07 2.34
CA GLU A 17 -17.69 11.92 2.22
C GLU A 17 -17.33 13.39 1.93
N ALA A 18 -16.27 13.90 2.56
CA ALA A 18 -15.91 15.31 2.51
C ALA A 18 -14.67 15.64 1.64
N ALA A 19 -13.97 14.65 1.10
CA ALA A 19 -12.75 14.87 0.32
C ALA A 19 -12.33 13.64 -0.49
N ILE A 20 -11.54 13.84 -1.54
CA ILE A 20 -10.76 12.78 -2.19
C ILE A 20 -9.31 12.91 -1.76
N ILE A 21 -8.71 11.79 -1.36
CA ILE A 21 -7.25 11.66 -1.22
C ILE A 21 -6.70 10.94 -2.44
N LEU A 22 -5.68 11.51 -3.08
CA LEU A 22 -4.90 10.86 -4.13
C LEU A 22 -3.52 10.49 -3.59
N LEU A 23 -3.01 9.33 -3.99
CA LEU A 23 -1.65 8.87 -3.77
C LEU A 23 -0.94 8.75 -5.11
N ASP A 24 0.15 9.49 -5.29
CA ASP A 24 1.04 9.41 -6.45
C ASP A 24 2.31 8.65 -6.04
N VAL A 25 2.40 7.38 -6.45
CA VAL A 25 3.52 6.48 -6.08
C VAL A 25 4.83 6.90 -6.74
N ASN A 26 4.75 7.50 -7.93
CA ASN A 26 5.94 7.92 -8.68
C ASN A 26 6.59 9.15 -8.06
N ALA A 27 5.78 10.09 -7.57
CA ALA A 27 6.27 11.30 -6.92
C ALA A 27 6.31 11.22 -5.37
N ASP A 28 5.98 10.06 -4.79
CA ASP A 28 5.94 9.80 -3.33
C ASP A 28 5.19 10.89 -2.54
N ARG A 29 3.94 11.19 -2.96
CA ARG A 29 3.14 12.27 -2.37
C ARG A 29 1.65 11.97 -2.31
N TYR A 30 1.00 12.58 -1.33
CA TYR A 30 -0.44 12.59 -1.18
C TYR A 30 -1.03 13.95 -1.55
N PHE A 31 -2.22 13.94 -2.15
CA PHE A 31 -3.02 15.13 -2.39
C PHE A 31 -4.36 15.00 -1.71
N ARG A 32 -4.80 16.06 -1.03
CA ARG A 32 -6.19 16.22 -0.61
C ARG A 32 -6.86 17.20 -1.55
N LEU A 33 -7.93 16.76 -2.20
CA LEU A 33 -8.75 17.63 -3.03
C LEU A 33 -9.74 18.41 -2.18
N THR A 34 -9.95 19.68 -2.51
CA THR A 34 -11.06 20.48 -1.99
C THR A 34 -12.39 19.97 -2.57
N SER A 35 -13.52 20.42 -2.03
CA SER A 35 -14.85 20.09 -2.58
C SER A 35 -14.95 20.49 -4.05
N GLU A 36 -14.55 21.71 -4.39
CA GLU A 36 -14.55 22.21 -5.78
C GLU A 36 -13.64 21.36 -6.71
N GLN A 37 -12.45 20.98 -6.24
CA GLN A 37 -11.53 20.12 -7.00
C GLN A 37 -12.06 18.69 -7.16
N THR A 38 -12.83 18.22 -6.18
CA THR A 38 -13.50 16.91 -6.24
C THR A 38 -14.55 16.90 -7.34
N ASP A 39 -15.39 17.94 -7.41
CA ASP A 39 -16.38 18.10 -8.47
C ASP A 39 -15.72 18.18 -9.84
N TRP A 40 -14.65 18.96 -9.98
CA TRP A 40 -13.87 19.02 -11.22
C TRP A 40 -13.25 17.66 -11.58
N LEU A 41 -12.73 16.89 -10.62
CA LEU A 41 -12.17 15.57 -10.90
C LEU A 41 -13.26 14.61 -11.40
N HIS A 42 -14.44 14.62 -10.80
CA HIS A 42 -15.58 13.82 -11.27
C HIS A 42 -15.99 14.22 -12.69
N GLU A 43 -16.04 15.52 -12.98
CA GLU A 43 -16.33 16.06 -14.31
C GLU A 43 -15.28 15.60 -15.35
N ILE A 44 -13.99 15.69 -15.00
CA ILE A 44 -12.86 15.25 -15.84
C ILE A 44 -12.95 13.76 -16.15
N CYS A 45 -13.21 12.93 -15.14
CA CYS A 45 -13.35 11.49 -15.29
C CYS A 45 -14.60 11.12 -16.10
N ALA A 46 -15.70 11.89 -16.00
CA ALA A 46 -16.93 11.61 -16.74
C ALA A 46 -16.89 12.09 -18.20
N ALA A 47 -16.07 13.10 -18.51
CA ALA A 47 -16.02 13.71 -19.83
C ALA A 47 -15.50 12.74 -20.91
N SER A 48 -16.18 12.71 -22.05
CA SER A 48 -15.78 11.96 -23.25
C SER A 48 -14.95 12.82 -24.23
N ALA A 49 -14.96 14.15 -24.04
CA ALA A 49 -14.15 15.09 -24.81
C ALA A 49 -13.79 16.34 -23.98
N PRO A 50 -12.62 16.97 -24.21
CA PRO A 50 -12.20 18.17 -23.46
C PRO A 50 -13.15 19.37 -23.59
N ALA A 51 -13.91 19.44 -24.68
CA ALA A 51 -14.86 20.52 -24.93
C ALA A 51 -16.08 20.48 -23.99
N GLN A 52 -16.31 19.36 -23.30
CA GLN A 52 -17.39 19.20 -22.32
C GLN A 52 -17.02 19.76 -20.93
N LEU A 53 -15.74 20.08 -20.71
CA LEU A 53 -15.25 20.55 -19.42
C LEU A 53 -15.53 22.05 -19.23
N SER A 54 -16.03 22.39 -18.05
CA SER A 54 -16.05 23.73 -17.49
C SER A 54 -14.66 24.35 -17.50
N ASP A 55 -14.55 25.68 -17.54
CA ASP A 55 -13.25 26.35 -17.59
C ASP A 55 -12.39 26.03 -16.35
N GLY A 56 -13.03 25.86 -15.18
CA GLY A 56 -12.38 25.42 -13.95
C GLY A 56 -11.81 24.01 -14.07
N ALA A 57 -12.64 23.05 -14.48
CA ALA A 57 -12.24 21.67 -14.69
C ALA A 57 -11.15 21.53 -15.76
N ARG A 58 -11.24 22.26 -16.87
CA ARG A 58 -10.21 22.26 -17.94
C ARG A 58 -8.86 22.77 -17.43
N ARG A 59 -8.83 23.87 -16.67
CA ARG A 59 -7.59 24.38 -16.06
C ARG A 59 -7.03 23.41 -15.03
N PHE A 60 -7.90 22.76 -14.26
CA PHE A 60 -7.48 21.75 -13.30
C PHE A 60 -6.91 20.49 -13.96
N ALA A 61 -7.57 20.00 -15.02
CA ALA A 61 -7.10 18.89 -15.84
C ALA A 61 -5.70 19.14 -16.38
N ASN A 62 -5.44 20.32 -16.94
CA ASN A 62 -4.09 20.68 -17.42
C ASN A 62 -3.05 20.59 -16.30
N ARG A 63 -3.34 21.11 -15.10
CA ARG A 63 -2.42 20.99 -13.94
C ARG A 63 -2.19 19.54 -13.52
N LEU A 64 -3.21 18.68 -13.61
CA LEU A 64 -3.09 17.26 -13.28
C LEU A 64 -2.26 16.51 -14.35
N VAL A 65 -2.42 16.85 -15.62
CA VAL A 65 -1.61 16.31 -16.73
C VAL A 65 -0.15 16.73 -16.59
N ASP A 66 0.12 18.01 -16.32
CA ASP A 66 1.47 18.54 -16.11
C ASP A 66 2.20 17.84 -14.95
N ARG A 67 1.43 17.38 -13.97
CA ARG A 67 1.93 16.63 -12.80
C ARG A 67 1.92 15.12 -12.98
N ALA A 68 1.55 14.63 -14.17
CA ALA A 68 1.37 13.22 -14.50
C ALA A 68 0.37 12.46 -13.59
N VAL A 69 -0.60 13.18 -13.00
CA VAL A 69 -1.63 12.61 -12.13
C VAL A 69 -2.75 11.96 -12.96
N ILE A 70 -3.10 12.57 -14.09
CA ILE A 70 -4.02 12.03 -15.08
C ILE A 70 -3.36 11.95 -16.45
N ALA A 71 -3.82 11.04 -17.29
CA ALA A 71 -3.40 10.87 -18.67
C ALA A 71 -4.63 10.67 -19.57
N PRO A 72 -4.51 10.89 -20.90
CA PRO A 72 -5.55 10.48 -21.84
C PRO A 72 -5.86 8.99 -21.65
N ALA A 73 -7.14 8.65 -21.51
CA ALA A 73 -7.53 7.27 -21.31
C ALA A 73 -7.18 6.47 -22.56
N ALA A 74 -6.22 5.55 -22.45
CA ALA A 74 -6.04 4.53 -23.47
C ALA A 74 -7.30 3.65 -23.51
N HIS A 75 -7.68 3.16 -24.70
CA HIS A 75 -8.92 2.39 -24.95
C HIS A 75 -9.12 1.14 -24.06
N ASP A 76 -8.12 0.78 -23.24
CA ASP A 76 -8.06 -0.43 -22.42
C ASP A 76 -7.73 -0.16 -20.93
N GLN A 77 -7.69 1.10 -20.48
CA GLN A 77 -7.47 1.42 -19.07
C GLN A 77 -8.80 1.48 -18.31
N SER A 78 -9.46 0.33 -18.22
CA SER A 78 -10.55 0.14 -17.28
C SER A 78 -10.00 0.13 -15.86
N THR A 79 -10.66 0.94 -15.04
CA THR A 79 -10.79 0.84 -13.58
C THR A 79 -9.54 1.12 -12.76
N THR A 80 -9.50 2.34 -12.23
CA THR A 80 -9.40 2.57 -10.78
C THR A 80 -10.06 1.39 -10.07
N THR A 81 -9.27 0.38 -9.70
CA THR A 81 -9.82 -0.76 -9.00
C THR A 81 -10.11 -0.24 -7.60
N LEU A 82 -11.33 0.24 -7.39
CA LEU A 82 -11.96 0.23 -6.07
C LEU A 82 -12.02 -1.26 -5.70
N LEU A 83 -10.90 -1.78 -5.20
CA LEU A 83 -10.85 -3.14 -4.69
C LEU A 83 -11.98 -3.22 -3.66
N PRO A 84 -12.85 -4.23 -3.74
CA PRO A 84 -13.79 -4.52 -2.68
C PRO A 84 -13.01 -4.50 -1.37
N ILE A 85 -13.46 -3.67 -0.42
CA ILE A 85 -12.84 -3.59 0.89
C ILE A 85 -13.20 -4.89 1.61
N THR A 86 -12.47 -5.97 1.33
CA THR A 86 -12.42 -7.09 2.27
C THR A 86 -11.59 -6.58 3.42
N GLU A 87 -12.25 -6.00 4.41
CA GLU A 87 -11.58 -5.62 5.64
C GLU A 87 -11.02 -6.87 6.29
N ALA A 88 -9.70 -6.99 6.32
CA ALA A 88 -9.03 -7.85 7.28
C ALA A 88 -9.56 -7.47 8.67
N ARG A 89 -10.22 -8.42 9.35
CA ARG A 89 -10.88 -8.17 10.64
C ARG A 89 -10.02 -8.55 11.82
N ASP A 90 -9.09 -9.46 11.60
CA ASP A 90 -8.29 -10.08 12.64
C ASP A 90 -6.81 -9.72 12.45
N SER A 91 -6.14 -9.51 13.57
CA SER A 91 -4.69 -9.33 13.63
C SER A 91 -4.05 -10.49 14.38
N ILE A 92 -2.92 -10.96 13.88
CA ILE A 92 -2.10 -11.93 14.60
C ILE A 92 -1.63 -11.39 15.96
N LEU A 93 -1.47 -10.08 16.10
CA LEU A 93 -1.06 -9.45 17.36
C LEU A 93 -2.19 -9.50 18.39
N ASP A 94 -3.45 -9.41 17.95
CA ASP A 94 -4.61 -9.43 18.84
C ASP A 94 -4.98 -10.87 19.25
N LEU A 95 -4.69 -11.86 18.39
CA LEU A 95 -5.03 -13.26 18.62
C LEU A 95 -4.06 -14.01 19.54
N TYR A 96 -2.80 -13.56 19.67
CA TYR A 96 -1.72 -14.37 20.25
C TYR A 96 -0.89 -13.65 21.32
N SER A 97 -1.50 -12.74 22.09
CA SER A 97 -0.85 -11.88 23.10
C SER A 97 -0.10 -12.60 24.25
N GLU A 98 -0.19 -13.93 24.41
CA GLU A 98 0.15 -14.61 25.67
C GLU A 98 1.12 -15.81 25.57
N GLU A 99 1.62 -16.19 24.38
CA GLU A 99 2.53 -17.35 24.27
C GLU A 99 4.01 -16.93 24.16
N PRO A 100 4.94 -17.57 24.90
CA PRO A 100 6.36 -17.24 24.84
C PRO A 100 6.93 -17.59 23.45
N PHE A 101 7.39 -16.56 22.74
CA PHE A 101 8.01 -16.71 21.44
C PHE A 101 9.33 -17.50 21.54
N HIS A 102 9.36 -18.69 20.94
CA HIS A 102 10.57 -19.49 20.83
C HIS A 102 11.37 -19.04 19.61
N THR A 103 12.29 -18.10 19.80
CA THR A 103 13.14 -17.59 18.71
C THR A 103 14.04 -18.68 18.15
N ALA A 104 13.74 -19.15 16.95
CA ALA A 104 14.64 -20.04 16.24
C ALA A 104 15.81 -19.24 15.64
N PHE A 105 17.04 -19.49 16.11
CA PHE A 105 18.26 -18.85 15.57
C PHE A 105 18.41 -19.02 14.04
N SER A 106 17.77 -20.02 13.44
CA SER A 106 17.72 -20.25 12.00
C SER A 106 17.09 -19.10 11.20
N HIS A 107 16.25 -18.26 11.81
CA HIS A 107 15.57 -17.14 11.14
C HIS A 107 16.34 -15.81 11.20
N LEU A 108 17.42 -15.74 11.98
CA LEU A 108 18.26 -14.53 12.10
C LEU A 108 18.95 -14.16 10.78
N VAL A 109 19.50 -15.16 10.07
CA VAL A 109 20.22 -14.91 8.80
C VAL A 109 19.27 -14.38 7.71
N PRO A 110 18.09 -15.02 7.45
CA PRO A 110 17.10 -14.46 6.54
C PRO A 110 16.60 -13.06 6.95
N LEU A 111 16.42 -12.81 8.25
CA LEU A 111 15.98 -11.51 8.76
C LEU A 111 17.04 -10.43 8.54
N ALA A 112 18.30 -10.69 8.89
CA ALA A 112 19.42 -9.77 8.65
C ALA A 112 19.57 -9.46 7.16
N TYR A 113 19.45 -10.48 6.29
CA TYR A 113 19.45 -10.29 4.85
C TYR A 113 18.29 -9.40 4.37
N ALA A 114 17.07 -9.62 4.89
CA ALA A 114 15.90 -8.80 4.58
C ALA A 114 16.11 -7.35 5.01
N LEU A 115 16.60 -7.13 6.22
CA LEU A 115 16.91 -5.80 6.78
C LEU A 115 17.90 -5.03 5.90
N ILE A 116 19.06 -5.62 5.60
CA ILE A 116 20.11 -4.96 4.79
C ILE A 116 19.60 -4.68 3.37
N SER A 117 18.89 -5.65 2.77
CA SER A 117 18.34 -5.51 1.43
C SER A 117 17.31 -4.38 1.36
N CYS A 118 16.37 -4.32 2.30
CA CYS A 118 15.34 -3.29 2.36
C CYS A 118 15.94 -1.93 2.69
N TRP A 119 16.91 -1.86 3.60
CA TRP A 119 17.60 -0.61 3.95
C TRP A 119 18.30 -0.01 2.73
N THR A 120 19.02 -0.84 1.98
CA THR A 120 19.68 -0.43 0.73
C THR A 120 18.65 0.05 -0.30
N LEU A 121 17.54 -0.69 -0.44
CA LEU A 121 16.49 -0.39 -1.40
C LEU A 121 15.76 0.93 -1.09
N GLU A 122 15.42 1.20 0.16
CA GLU A 122 14.79 2.45 0.60
C GLU A 122 15.76 3.64 0.50
N ARG A 123 17.04 3.44 0.86
CA ARG A 123 18.03 4.54 0.86
C ARG A 123 18.50 4.95 -0.54
N THR A 124 18.42 4.05 -1.52
CA THR A 124 18.87 4.28 -2.90
C THR A 124 17.73 4.32 -3.91
N GLY A 125 16.50 4.03 -3.47
CA GLY A 125 15.31 3.84 -4.29
C GLY A 125 14.31 4.99 -4.21
N SER A 126 13.49 5.11 -5.25
CA SER A 126 12.21 5.82 -5.14
C SER A 126 11.13 4.87 -4.61
N PHE A 127 10.05 5.42 -4.07
CA PHE A 127 8.90 4.62 -3.63
C PHE A 127 8.37 3.69 -4.75
N ALA A 128 8.29 4.17 -5.99
CA ALA A 128 7.96 3.32 -7.14
C ALA A 128 8.94 2.15 -7.37
N ARG A 129 10.24 2.31 -7.07
CA ARG A 129 11.21 1.19 -7.11
C ARG A 129 10.92 0.17 -6.01
N VAL A 130 10.59 0.63 -4.80
CA VAL A 130 10.18 -0.23 -3.68
C VAL A 130 8.93 -1.03 -4.04
N VAL A 131 7.88 -0.37 -4.53
CA VAL A 131 6.63 -1.02 -4.97
C VAL A 131 6.89 -2.08 -6.04
N ARG A 132 7.72 -1.79 -7.05
CA ARG A 132 8.10 -2.78 -8.08
C ARG A 132 8.86 -3.98 -7.50
N ALA A 133 9.73 -3.76 -6.51
CA ALA A 133 10.44 -4.84 -5.84
C ALA A 133 9.47 -5.74 -5.05
N VAL A 134 8.53 -5.15 -4.31
CA VAL A 134 7.46 -5.86 -3.58
C VAL A 134 6.62 -6.72 -4.53
N ARG A 135 6.12 -6.13 -5.63
CA ARG A 135 5.39 -6.88 -6.68
C ARG A 135 6.18 -8.07 -7.21
N LYS A 136 7.49 -7.91 -7.41
CA LYS A 136 8.39 -8.99 -7.86
C LYS A 136 8.55 -10.08 -6.80
N TRP A 137 8.71 -9.72 -5.53
CA TRP A 137 8.83 -10.67 -4.43
C TRP A 137 7.55 -11.50 -4.28
N LYS A 138 6.39 -10.84 -4.25
CA LYS A 138 5.07 -11.49 -4.20
C LYS A 138 4.86 -12.46 -5.36
N LYS A 139 5.13 -12.01 -6.60
CA LYS A 139 5.04 -12.87 -7.79
C LYS A 139 5.96 -14.10 -7.72
N ASN A 140 7.16 -13.96 -7.16
CA ASN A 140 8.08 -15.08 -7.00
C ASN A 140 7.64 -16.04 -5.89
N ALA A 141 7.11 -15.52 -4.79
CA ALA A 141 6.59 -16.32 -3.69
C ALA A 141 5.38 -17.16 -4.14
N LEU A 142 4.46 -16.57 -4.91
CA LEU A 142 3.30 -17.27 -5.51
C LEU A 142 3.66 -18.41 -6.48
N ARG A 143 4.88 -18.42 -7.03
CA ARG A 143 5.33 -19.47 -7.97
C ARG A 143 5.81 -20.74 -7.27
N ARG A 144 5.94 -20.72 -5.95
CA ARG A 144 6.48 -21.83 -5.17
C ARG A 144 5.40 -22.35 -4.21
N PRO A 145 5.52 -23.61 -3.75
CA PRO A 145 4.58 -24.16 -2.77
C PRO A 145 4.55 -23.30 -1.51
N HIS A 146 3.34 -22.99 -1.05
CA HIS A 146 3.14 -22.21 0.16
C HIS A 146 3.41 -23.09 1.40
N PRO A 147 4.11 -22.58 2.42
CA PRO A 147 4.25 -23.31 3.67
C PRO A 147 2.88 -23.43 4.39
N PRO A 148 2.73 -24.38 5.34
CA PRO A 148 1.55 -24.46 6.18
C PRO A 148 1.33 -23.17 6.99
N SER A 149 0.07 -22.82 7.27
CA SER A 149 -0.29 -21.61 8.04
C SER A 149 0.43 -21.51 9.38
N ALA A 150 0.59 -22.63 10.09
CA ALA A 150 1.34 -22.72 11.35
C ALA A 150 2.78 -22.14 11.23
N GLN A 151 3.43 -22.34 10.09
CA GLN A 151 4.78 -21.81 9.84
C GLN A 151 4.78 -20.29 9.61
N VAL A 152 3.72 -19.74 9.00
CA VAL A 152 3.55 -18.29 8.83
C VAL A 152 3.49 -17.62 10.20
N HIS A 153 2.70 -18.17 11.12
CA HIS A 153 2.57 -17.63 12.48
C HIS A 153 3.91 -17.60 13.21
N THR A 154 4.68 -18.69 13.19
CA THR A 154 6.01 -18.75 13.82
C THR A 154 6.97 -17.71 13.22
N LEU A 155 6.98 -17.54 11.90
CA LEU A 155 7.86 -16.56 11.25
C LEU A 155 7.49 -15.12 11.61
N VAL A 156 6.20 -14.81 11.66
CA VAL A 156 5.73 -13.46 12.05
C VAL A 156 6.00 -13.18 13.52
N ALA A 157 5.79 -14.18 14.39
CA ALA A 157 6.15 -14.12 15.80
C ALA A 157 7.65 -13.85 16.01
N ASP A 158 8.52 -14.61 15.34
CA ASP A 158 9.97 -14.41 15.41
C ASP A 158 10.38 -13.03 14.92
N PHE A 159 9.76 -12.55 13.83
CA PHE A 159 9.97 -11.20 13.35
C PHE A 159 9.63 -10.15 14.40
N HIS A 160 8.48 -10.27 15.08
CA HIS A 160 8.06 -9.31 16.11
C HIS A 160 8.91 -9.37 17.37
N ALA A 161 9.32 -10.56 17.79
CA ALA A 161 10.22 -10.74 18.93
C ALA A 161 11.60 -10.10 18.67
N LEU A 162 12.09 -10.15 17.43
CA LEU A 162 13.40 -9.63 17.04
C LEU A 162 13.38 -8.15 16.63
N SER A 163 12.24 -7.66 16.16
CA SER A 163 12.11 -6.30 15.62
C SER A 163 12.54 -5.20 16.61
N PRO A 164 12.20 -5.22 17.91
CA PRO A 164 12.64 -4.21 18.87
C PRO A 164 14.17 -4.07 19.01
N PHE A 165 14.91 -5.13 18.71
CA PHE A 165 16.38 -5.14 18.80
C PHE A 165 17.07 -4.69 17.51
N LEU A 166 16.35 -4.74 16.38
CA LEU A 166 16.92 -4.56 15.03
C LEU A 166 16.38 -3.32 14.32
N LEU A 167 15.22 -2.81 14.73
CA LEU A 167 14.50 -1.70 14.13
C LEU A 167 14.29 -0.59 15.17
N THR A 168 14.51 0.66 14.76
CA THR A 168 14.19 1.82 15.59
C THR A 168 12.68 2.02 15.74
N THR A 169 12.27 2.62 16.85
CA THR A 169 10.86 2.79 17.24
C THR A 169 10.13 3.90 16.50
N ASP A 170 10.85 4.88 15.93
CA ASP A 170 10.23 6.07 15.33
C ASP A 170 9.78 5.86 13.88
N ASP A 171 8.49 6.10 13.62
CA ASP A 171 7.83 6.34 12.32
C ASP A 171 8.29 5.49 11.11
N ALA A 172 8.57 4.22 11.37
CA ALA A 172 9.11 3.30 10.36
C ALA A 172 8.06 2.26 9.89
N CYS A 173 6.75 2.52 9.99
CA CYS A 173 5.72 1.54 9.59
C CYS A 173 5.93 1.03 8.15
N ARG A 174 6.32 1.92 7.24
CA ARG A 174 6.69 1.58 5.85
C ARG A 174 7.88 0.63 5.79
N PHE A 175 8.96 0.98 6.48
CA PHE A 175 10.17 0.17 6.47
C PHE A 175 9.97 -1.19 7.16
N ARG A 176 9.31 -1.22 8.32
CA ARG A 176 8.99 -2.44 9.06
C ARG A 176 8.12 -3.38 8.22
N SER A 177 7.08 -2.85 7.58
CA SER A 177 6.24 -3.62 6.65
C SER A 177 7.07 -4.17 5.49
N LEU A 178 7.94 -3.34 4.90
CA LEU A 178 8.81 -3.74 3.80
C LEU A 178 9.77 -4.89 4.18
N VAL A 179 10.39 -4.81 5.37
CA VAL A 179 11.27 -5.86 5.89
C VAL A 179 10.48 -7.14 6.13
N LEU A 180 9.29 -7.05 6.74
CA LEU A 180 8.44 -8.22 6.97
C LEU A 180 8.05 -8.91 5.65
N ILE A 181 7.59 -8.13 4.65
CA ILE A 181 7.26 -8.66 3.32
C ILE A 181 8.47 -9.37 2.71
N LYS A 182 9.65 -8.75 2.77
CA LYS A 182 10.87 -9.34 2.22
C LYS A 182 11.22 -10.63 2.95
N PHE A 183 11.16 -10.63 4.28
CA PHE A 183 11.45 -11.78 5.12
C PHE A 183 10.52 -12.95 4.80
N LEU A 184 9.21 -12.73 4.80
CA LEU A 184 8.20 -13.74 4.46
C LEU A 184 8.34 -14.26 3.02
N ALA A 185 8.70 -13.38 2.06
CA ALA A 185 8.97 -13.79 0.69
C ALA A 185 10.18 -14.74 0.55
N LEU A 186 11.15 -14.73 1.48
CA LEU A 186 12.26 -15.71 1.49
C LEU A 186 11.78 -17.12 1.84
N PHE A 187 10.67 -17.21 2.57
CA PHE A 187 9.99 -18.47 2.90
C PHE A 187 8.85 -18.79 1.94
N ASN A 188 8.77 -18.08 0.81
CA ASN A 188 7.74 -18.24 -0.23
C ASN A 188 6.32 -17.91 0.23
N ILE A 189 6.19 -17.01 1.21
CA ILE A 189 4.89 -16.52 1.69
C ILE A 189 4.58 -15.19 0.97
N PRO A 190 3.73 -15.17 -0.07
CA PRO A 190 3.12 -13.94 -0.56
C PRO A 190 2.33 -13.22 0.51
N THR A 191 2.45 -11.90 0.50
CA THR A 191 1.67 -11.00 1.34
C THR A 191 1.20 -9.81 0.51
N ASP A 192 0.16 -9.16 1.01
CA ASP A 192 -0.37 -7.90 0.52
C ASP A 192 0.25 -6.75 1.32
N TRP A 193 0.81 -5.76 0.62
CA TRP A 193 1.23 -4.52 1.27
C TRP A 193 0.14 -3.48 1.12
N VAL A 194 -0.55 -3.19 2.22
CA VAL A 194 -1.73 -2.33 2.23
C VAL A 194 -1.36 -0.94 2.73
N PHE A 195 -1.79 0.08 2.01
CA PHE A 195 -1.68 1.48 2.38
C PHE A 195 -3.07 2.01 2.67
N GLY A 196 -3.20 2.70 3.80
CA GLY A 196 -4.41 3.34 4.25
C GLY A 196 -4.21 4.82 4.55
N VAL A 197 -5.29 5.58 4.44
CA VAL A 197 -5.32 7.01 4.75
C VAL A 197 -6.51 7.35 5.64
N ARG A 198 -6.36 8.38 6.47
CA ARG A 198 -7.44 8.98 7.27
C ARG A 198 -7.41 10.51 7.16
N LEU A 199 -8.56 11.15 7.41
CA LEU A 199 -8.71 12.60 7.17
C LEU A 199 -8.31 13.50 8.36
N SER A 200 -8.60 13.10 9.61
CA SER A 200 -8.49 14.00 10.76
C SER A 200 -7.96 13.34 12.04
N PRO A 201 -6.80 13.80 12.57
CA PRO A 201 -5.74 14.45 11.80
C PRO A 201 -5.35 13.59 10.58
N PHE A 202 -4.84 14.22 9.53
CA PHE A 202 -4.41 13.46 8.36
C PHE A 202 -3.32 12.46 8.76
N GLY A 203 -3.49 11.20 8.34
CA GLY A 203 -2.52 10.15 8.57
C GLY A 203 -2.46 9.22 7.37
N ALA A 204 -1.24 8.90 6.94
CA ALA A 204 -0.96 7.85 5.98
C ALA A 204 -0.26 6.72 6.73
N HIS A 205 -0.73 5.49 6.51
CA HIS A 205 -0.23 4.32 7.22
C HIS A 205 -0.16 3.12 6.29
N CYS A 206 0.65 2.14 6.63
CA CYS A 206 0.69 0.89 5.88
C CYS A 206 1.00 -0.30 6.77
N TRP A 207 0.46 -1.45 6.37
CA TRP A 207 0.57 -2.70 7.09
C TRP A 207 0.63 -3.87 6.10
N VAL A 208 0.88 -5.07 6.61
CA VAL A 208 1.02 -6.30 5.84
C VAL A 208 -0.15 -7.21 6.15
N GLU A 209 -0.79 -7.73 5.10
CA GLU A 209 -1.85 -8.73 5.21
C GLU A 209 -1.45 -10.04 4.51
N GLN A 210 -1.98 -11.15 4.98
CA GLN A 210 -1.93 -12.45 4.30
C GLN A 210 -3.27 -13.14 4.49
N ASP A 211 -3.93 -13.49 3.38
CA ASP A 211 -5.26 -14.13 3.37
C ASP A 211 -6.31 -13.44 4.26
N GLY A 212 -6.25 -12.10 4.37
CA GLY A 212 -7.18 -11.31 5.20
C GLY A 212 -6.82 -11.22 6.70
N LEU A 213 -5.63 -11.68 7.10
CA LEU A 213 -5.06 -11.53 8.44
C LEU A 213 -4.01 -10.41 8.47
N ILE A 214 -4.11 -9.48 9.41
CA ILE A 214 -3.11 -8.42 9.63
C ILE A 214 -1.91 -9.01 10.37
N LEU A 215 -0.70 -8.80 9.83
CA LEU A 215 0.50 -9.44 10.33
C LEU A 215 1.35 -8.55 11.24
N ASN A 216 1.31 -7.23 11.10
CA ASN A 216 2.24 -6.33 11.78
C ASN A 216 1.63 -5.12 12.46
N ASP A 217 0.31 -5.11 12.62
CA ASP A 217 -0.43 -4.04 13.26
C ASP A 217 -1.67 -4.60 13.96
N HIS A 218 -2.28 -3.82 14.85
CA HIS A 218 -3.52 -4.17 15.52
C HIS A 218 -4.71 -3.93 14.60
N ALA A 219 -5.73 -4.79 14.67
CA ALA A 219 -6.92 -4.63 13.85
C ALA A 219 -7.59 -3.27 14.10
N ASP A 220 -7.66 -2.85 15.36
CA ASP A 220 -8.28 -1.58 15.75
C ASP A 220 -7.56 -0.35 15.19
N ASN A 221 -6.22 -0.39 15.13
CA ASN A 221 -5.44 0.70 14.52
C ASN A 221 -5.71 0.78 13.01
N THR A 222 -5.70 -0.36 12.30
CA THR A 222 -5.93 -0.38 10.84
C THR A 222 -7.35 0.06 10.45
N LYS A 223 -8.36 -0.18 11.31
CA LYS A 223 -9.75 0.25 11.08
C LYS A 223 -9.91 1.76 11.02
N GLU A 224 -8.98 2.54 11.58
CA GLU A 224 -9.00 4.00 11.46
C GLU A 224 -8.65 4.50 10.05
N TYR A 225 -8.08 3.63 9.20
CA TYR A 225 -7.57 3.98 7.88
C TYR A 225 -8.40 3.33 6.78
N ARG A 226 -8.76 4.11 5.76
CA ARG A 226 -9.37 3.59 4.54
C ARG A 226 -8.28 3.20 3.55
N ARG A 227 -8.33 1.96 3.05
CA ARG A 227 -7.38 1.44 2.05
C ARG A 227 -7.38 2.31 0.80
N ILE A 228 -6.20 2.76 0.36
CA ILE A 228 -5.99 3.53 -0.87
C ILE A 228 -5.20 2.74 -1.92
N MET A 229 -4.29 1.85 -1.50
CA MET A 229 -3.47 1.05 -2.40
C MET A 229 -3.13 -0.29 -1.76
N THR A 230 -3.15 -1.37 -2.55
CA THR A 230 -2.62 -2.68 -2.18
C THR A 230 -1.63 -3.13 -3.25
N VAL A 231 -0.48 -3.68 -2.82
CA VAL A 231 0.61 -4.15 -3.71
C VAL A 231 0.71 -5.67 -3.71
#